data_AF-A0A087K3E1-F1
#
_entry.id   AF-A0A087K3E1-F1
#
_cell.length_a   1.000
_cell.length_b   1.000
_cell.length_c   1.000
_cell.angle_alpha   90.00
_cell.angle_beta   90.00
_cell.angle_gamma   90.00
#
_symmetry.space_group_name_H-M   'P 1'
#
loop_
_entity.id
_entity.type
_entity.pdbx_description
1 polymer ?
#
loop_
_entity_poly.entity_id
_entity_poly.type
_entity_poly.pdbx_seq_one_letter_code
_entity_poly.pdbx_strand_id
1 'polypeptide(L)'
;MNSTGGNGRPGRPARLSRERIAEAALQGDVATLTMRELATRLGVSHSSLYRWVPDRDGVLDLVSEVMVERVLPEDEPDAGTWLDWLTRLAWAMHDEFLAVPGYAAHVARPHRHHPESFGRLRGRAIAAFRAGGADAQQAEENWTVFGLGVVRWLAAAGNAPGEPPFGRYLDTLLRGLLHQDGDQRPYRQAEATASAAAPRSVGDEHLLALTRNLTSESAKARERACETICDWVRSFDRREVRTLASLLASAAVLEQDATCLESELNALGELSVTGFVEAEDIAALRRLPRESVRVADVEHLDYLIEEFF
;
A
#
# COMPACT_ATOMS: atom_id res chain seq x y z
N MET A 1 -34.39 -23.83 -60.43
CA MET A 1 -34.82 -24.97 -59.59
C MET A 1 -33.71 -26.01 -59.68
N ASN A 2 -32.96 -26.40 -58.66
CA ASN A 2 -33.05 -26.22 -57.21
C ASN A 2 -31.62 -26.17 -56.64
N SER A 3 -31.42 -25.24 -55.72
CA SER A 3 -30.30 -25.23 -54.77
C SER A 3 -30.54 -26.31 -53.71
N THR A 4 -29.50 -27.04 -53.31
CA THR A 4 -29.51 -27.81 -52.06
C THR A 4 -28.27 -27.45 -51.26
N GLY A 5 -28.50 -26.66 -50.21
CA GLY A 5 -27.48 -26.15 -49.31
C GLY A 5 -26.82 -27.26 -48.52
N GLY A 6 -25.49 -27.20 -48.46
CA GLY A 6 -24.68 -28.00 -47.55
C GLY A 6 -24.92 -27.53 -46.12
N ASN A 7 -25.62 -28.37 -45.36
CA ASN A 7 -25.82 -28.22 -43.93
C ASN A 7 -24.47 -28.45 -43.22
N GLY A 8 -23.78 -27.36 -42.88
CA GLY A 8 -22.54 -27.39 -42.11
C GLY A 8 -22.81 -27.97 -40.73
N ARG A 9 -22.25 -29.16 -40.45
CA ARG A 9 -22.29 -29.78 -39.13
C ARG A 9 -21.72 -28.80 -38.08
N PRO A 10 -22.39 -28.55 -36.95
CA PRO A 10 -21.81 -27.80 -35.85
C PRO A 10 -20.52 -28.52 -35.41
N GLY A 11 -19.37 -27.86 -35.55
CA GLY A 11 -18.09 -28.39 -35.10
C GLY A 11 -18.14 -28.71 -33.61
N ARG A 12 -17.49 -29.80 -33.20
CA ARG A 12 -17.32 -30.21 -31.79
C ARG A 12 -16.92 -28.99 -30.95
N PRO A 13 -17.61 -28.67 -29.84
CA PRO A 13 -17.32 -27.48 -29.06
C PRO A 13 -15.84 -27.44 -28.67
N ALA A 14 -15.25 -26.24 -28.73
CA ALA A 14 -13.84 -26.04 -28.39
C ALA A 14 -13.56 -26.69 -27.03
N ARG A 15 -12.67 -27.68 -27.00
CA ARG A 15 -12.37 -28.46 -25.80
C ARG A 15 -11.67 -27.63 -24.71
N LEU A 16 -11.30 -26.38 -25.00
CA LEU A 16 -10.58 -25.49 -24.10
C LEU A 16 -11.08 -24.06 -24.33
N SER A 17 -11.37 -23.33 -23.25
CA SER A 17 -11.74 -21.91 -23.25
C SER A 17 -11.02 -21.22 -22.07
N ARG A 18 -11.01 -19.88 -22.05
CA ARG A 18 -10.39 -19.10 -20.96
C ARG A 18 -11.05 -19.39 -19.63
N GLU A 19 -12.37 -19.43 -19.62
CA GLU A 19 -13.22 -19.70 -18.46
C GLU A 19 -12.90 -21.09 -17.91
N ARG A 20 -12.82 -22.10 -18.79
CA ARG A 20 -12.50 -23.47 -18.38
C ARG A 20 -11.08 -23.61 -17.83
N ILE A 21 -10.11 -22.83 -18.33
CA ILE A 21 -8.74 -22.79 -17.78
C ILE A 21 -8.77 -22.19 -16.37
N ALA A 22 -9.44 -21.05 -16.19
CA ALA A 22 -9.58 -20.37 -14.90
C ALA A 22 -10.30 -21.26 -13.88
N GLU A 23 -11.45 -21.83 -14.23
CA GLU A 23 -12.19 -22.75 -13.36
C GLU A 23 -11.35 -23.95 -12.95
N ALA A 24 -10.60 -24.54 -13.88
CA ALA A 24 -9.71 -25.65 -13.56
C ALA A 24 -8.59 -25.22 -12.61
N ALA A 25 -8.02 -24.02 -12.76
CA ALA A 25 -7.02 -23.49 -11.84
C ALA A 25 -7.59 -23.28 -10.43
N LEU A 26 -8.81 -22.75 -10.33
CA LEU A 26 -9.53 -22.49 -9.07
C LEU A 26 -9.84 -23.76 -8.25
N GLN A 27 -9.82 -24.95 -8.85
CA GLN A 27 -9.97 -26.23 -8.13
C GLN A 27 -8.74 -26.64 -7.32
N GLY A 28 -7.62 -25.91 -7.38
CA GLY A 28 -6.39 -26.24 -6.67
C GLY A 28 -5.80 -25.05 -5.93
N ASP A 29 -4.65 -25.27 -5.30
CA ASP A 29 -3.89 -24.20 -4.67
C ASP A 29 -3.18 -23.37 -5.74
N VAL A 30 -3.57 -22.10 -5.81
CA VAL A 30 -3.04 -21.14 -6.76
C VAL A 30 -1.58 -20.82 -6.45
N ALA A 31 -1.15 -20.88 -5.18
CA ALA A 31 0.23 -20.64 -4.78
C ALA A 31 1.18 -21.72 -5.33
N THR A 32 0.76 -22.98 -5.39
CA THR A 32 1.60 -24.10 -5.86
C THR A 32 1.27 -24.55 -7.29
N LEU A 33 0.32 -23.90 -7.96
CA LEU A 33 -0.16 -24.29 -9.29
C LEU A 33 0.98 -24.37 -10.31
N THR A 34 1.09 -25.51 -11.00
CA THR A 34 2.02 -25.70 -12.12
C THR A 34 1.28 -25.86 -13.44
N MET A 35 1.88 -25.38 -14.54
CA MET A 35 1.30 -25.52 -15.90
C MET A 35 1.08 -26.99 -16.29
N ARG A 36 1.96 -27.89 -15.85
CA ARG A 36 1.86 -29.34 -16.09
C ARG A 36 0.66 -29.95 -15.37
N GLU A 37 0.47 -29.60 -14.11
CA GLU A 37 -0.68 -30.07 -13.31
C GLU A 37 -1.99 -29.56 -13.93
N LEU A 38 -2.04 -28.27 -14.29
CA LEU A 38 -3.21 -27.67 -14.91
C LEU A 38 -3.56 -28.34 -16.26
N ALA A 39 -2.58 -28.58 -17.12
CA ALA A 39 -2.79 -29.27 -18.39
C ALA A 39 -3.34 -30.70 -18.19
N THR A 40 -2.81 -31.41 -17.18
CA THR A 40 -3.27 -32.75 -16.79
C THR A 40 -4.73 -32.71 -16.33
N ARG A 41 -5.07 -31.76 -15.45
CA ARG A 41 -6.43 -31.54 -14.95
C ARG A 41 -7.43 -31.21 -16.06
N LEU A 42 -7.00 -30.43 -17.05
CA LEU A 42 -7.80 -30.06 -18.22
C LEU A 42 -7.91 -31.18 -19.27
N GLY A 43 -7.09 -32.24 -19.18
CA GLY A 43 -7.02 -33.31 -20.17
C GLY A 43 -6.49 -32.87 -21.53
N VAL A 44 -5.59 -31.87 -21.55
CA VAL A 44 -5.00 -31.30 -22.77
C VAL A 44 -3.47 -31.41 -22.75
N SER A 45 -2.84 -31.30 -23.93
CA SER A 45 -1.38 -31.23 -23.99
C SER A 45 -0.86 -29.88 -23.48
N HIS A 46 0.36 -29.88 -22.93
CA HIS A 46 1.03 -28.66 -22.46
C HIS A 46 1.13 -27.58 -23.56
N SER A 47 1.48 -27.99 -24.79
CA SER A 47 1.49 -27.11 -25.96
C SER A 47 0.11 -26.55 -26.34
N SER A 48 -0.97 -27.26 -26.01
CA SER A 48 -2.33 -26.74 -26.25
C SER A 48 -2.69 -25.65 -25.24
N LEU A 49 -2.27 -25.79 -23.98
CA LEU A 49 -2.48 -24.80 -22.94
C LEU A 49 -1.71 -23.50 -23.24
N TYR A 50 -0.46 -23.61 -23.69
CA TYR A 50 0.36 -22.45 -24.06
C TYR A 50 -0.19 -21.59 -25.21
N ARG A 51 -1.11 -22.14 -26.02
CA ARG A 51 -1.81 -21.35 -27.05
C ARG A 51 -2.80 -20.35 -26.46
N TRP A 52 -3.25 -20.57 -25.24
CA TRP A 52 -4.22 -19.73 -24.55
C TRP A 52 -3.57 -18.81 -23.51
N VAL A 53 -2.56 -19.31 -22.81
CA VAL A 53 -1.86 -18.61 -21.73
C VAL A 53 -0.35 -18.84 -21.85
N PRO A 54 0.49 -17.79 -21.89
CA PRO A 54 1.92 -17.94 -22.15
C PRO A 54 2.68 -18.57 -20.98
N ASP A 55 2.15 -18.45 -19.76
CA ASP A 55 2.79 -18.89 -18.52
C ASP A 55 1.75 -19.01 -17.38
N ARG A 56 2.25 -19.23 -16.16
CA ARG A 56 1.43 -19.29 -14.95
C ARG A 56 0.74 -17.96 -14.67
N ASP A 57 1.40 -16.82 -14.88
CA ASP A 57 0.81 -15.51 -14.59
C ASP A 57 -0.37 -15.23 -15.53
N GLY A 58 -0.28 -15.65 -16.79
CA GLY A 58 -1.41 -15.61 -17.71
C GLY A 58 -2.60 -16.47 -17.27
N VAL A 59 -2.39 -17.56 -16.52
CA VAL A 59 -3.49 -18.30 -15.88
C VAL A 59 -4.09 -17.50 -14.74
N LEU A 60 -3.26 -16.84 -13.92
CA LEU A 60 -3.71 -16.02 -12.79
C LEU A 60 -4.50 -14.79 -13.25
N ASP A 61 -4.16 -14.23 -14.41
CA ASP A 61 -4.94 -13.18 -15.06
C ASP A 61 -6.36 -13.67 -15.41
N LEU A 62 -6.49 -14.87 -15.98
CA LEU A 62 -7.80 -15.47 -16.27
C LEU A 62 -8.58 -15.81 -15.00
N VAL A 63 -7.89 -16.29 -13.97
CA VAL A 63 -8.50 -16.54 -12.65
C VAL A 63 -9.04 -15.23 -12.07
N SER A 64 -8.27 -14.15 -12.15
CA SER A 64 -8.68 -12.83 -11.67
C SER A 64 -9.90 -12.30 -12.40
N GLU A 65 -9.98 -12.54 -13.71
CA GLU A 65 -11.16 -12.21 -14.53
C GLU A 65 -12.42 -12.92 -14.04
N VAL A 66 -12.38 -14.25 -13.85
CA VAL A 66 -13.51 -15.03 -13.32
C VAL A 66 -13.85 -14.59 -11.89
N MET A 67 -12.86 -14.31 -11.06
CA MET A 67 -13.07 -13.86 -9.69
C MET A 67 -13.80 -12.51 -9.63
N VAL A 68 -13.43 -11.56 -10.49
CA VAL A 68 -14.16 -10.28 -10.60
C VAL A 68 -15.63 -10.51 -10.93
N GLU A 69 -15.93 -11.42 -11.86
CA GLU A 69 -17.31 -11.73 -12.26
C GLU A 69 -18.12 -12.34 -11.12
N ARG A 70 -17.50 -13.16 -10.26
CA ARG A 70 -18.18 -13.78 -9.11
C ARG A 70 -18.44 -12.82 -7.97
N VAL A 71 -17.53 -11.87 -7.74
CA VAL A 71 -17.64 -10.96 -6.57
C VAL A 71 -18.46 -9.72 -6.84
N LEU A 72 -18.62 -9.33 -8.11
CA LEU A 72 -19.40 -8.16 -8.48
C LEU A 72 -20.90 -8.39 -8.23
N PRO A 73 -21.56 -7.58 -7.37
CA PRO A 73 -23.01 -7.63 -7.24
C PRO A 73 -23.72 -7.35 -8.57
N GLU A 74 -24.82 -8.04 -8.88
CA GLU A 74 -25.51 -7.90 -10.17
C GLU A 74 -26.16 -6.51 -10.33
N ASP A 75 -26.80 -6.02 -9.27
CA ASP A 75 -27.50 -4.73 -9.22
C ASP A 75 -26.53 -3.54 -9.18
N GLU A 76 -26.97 -2.40 -9.71
CA GLU A 76 -26.19 -1.16 -9.66
C GLU A 76 -26.43 -0.43 -8.34
N PRO A 77 -25.38 0.20 -7.77
CA PRO A 77 -25.51 0.96 -6.54
C PRO A 77 -26.27 2.26 -6.79
N ASP A 78 -27.15 2.62 -5.85
CA ASP A 78 -27.82 3.92 -5.80
C ASP A 78 -27.64 4.61 -4.43
N ALA A 79 -28.16 5.82 -4.30
CA ALA A 79 -28.01 6.62 -3.09
C ALA A 79 -28.55 5.96 -1.80
N GLY A 80 -29.50 5.03 -1.91
CA GLY A 80 -30.06 4.30 -0.77
C GLY A 80 -29.36 2.97 -0.48
N THR A 81 -28.61 2.43 -1.43
CA THR A 81 -28.09 1.05 -1.39
C THR A 81 -26.58 0.94 -1.47
N TRP A 82 -25.87 2.02 -1.80
CA TRP A 82 -24.42 2.00 -2.06
C TRP A 82 -23.58 1.37 -0.94
N LEU A 83 -23.94 1.60 0.33
CA LEU A 83 -23.20 1.05 1.47
C LEU A 83 -23.41 -0.45 1.61
N ASP A 84 -24.65 -0.91 1.41
CA ASP A 84 -24.99 -2.34 1.35
C ASP A 84 -24.29 -3.00 0.16
N TRP A 85 -24.27 -2.33 -0.99
CA TRP A 85 -23.58 -2.80 -2.19
C TRP A 85 -22.09 -3.03 -1.96
N LEU A 86 -21.39 -2.05 -1.34
CA LEU A 86 -19.97 -2.19 -0.98
C LEU A 86 -19.75 -3.29 0.06
N THR A 87 -20.69 -3.44 0.99
CA THR A 87 -20.65 -4.51 2.00
C THR A 87 -20.77 -5.88 1.34
N ARG A 88 -21.72 -6.06 0.42
CA ARG A 88 -21.89 -7.30 -0.36
C ARG A 88 -20.69 -7.60 -1.23
N LEU A 89 -20.11 -6.59 -1.89
CA LEU A 89 -18.88 -6.75 -2.65
C LEU A 89 -17.74 -7.26 -1.76
N ALA A 90 -17.52 -6.65 -0.59
CA ALA A 90 -16.46 -7.06 0.33
C ALA A 90 -16.66 -8.48 0.86
N TRP A 91 -17.89 -8.88 1.17
CA TRP A 91 -18.20 -10.24 1.59
C TRP A 91 -18.04 -11.26 0.46
N ALA A 92 -18.44 -10.92 -0.77
CA ALA A 92 -18.22 -11.79 -1.90
C ALA A 92 -16.72 -11.99 -2.17
N MET A 93 -15.91 -10.91 -2.08
CA MET A 93 -14.45 -11.02 -2.11
C MET A 93 -13.92 -11.91 -0.99
N HIS A 94 -14.44 -11.77 0.22
CA HIS A 94 -14.05 -12.60 1.35
C HIS A 94 -14.31 -14.08 1.09
N ASP A 95 -15.54 -14.43 0.71
CA ASP A 95 -15.95 -15.83 0.56
C ASP A 95 -15.25 -16.48 -0.62
N GLU A 96 -15.19 -15.82 -1.78
CA GLU A 96 -14.55 -16.37 -2.98
C GLU A 96 -13.03 -16.46 -2.83
N PHE A 97 -12.38 -15.48 -2.22
CA PHE A 97 -10.91 -15.46 -2.17
C PHE A 97 -10.37 -16.44 -1.13
N LEU A 98 -11.08 -16.61 0.00
CA LEU A 98 -10.70 -17.58 1.03
C LEU A 98 -11.08 -19.03 0.66
N ALA A 99 -12.05 -19.22 -0.25
CA ALA A 99 -12.36 -20.53 -0.79
C ALA A 99 -11.21 -21.12 -1.64
N VAL A 100 -10.27 -20.28 -2.08
CA VAL A 100 -9.20 -20.67 -3.02
C VAL A 100 -7.84 -20.50 -2.35
N PRO A 101 -7.16 -21.60 -1.97
CA PRO A 101 -5.87 -21.54 -1.31
C PRO A 101 -4.84 -20.71 -2.11
N GLY A 102 -4.12 -19.86 -1.40
CA GLY A 102 -3.07 -19.02 -1.98
C GLY A 102 -3.55 -17.81 -2.79
N TYR A 103 -4.84 -17.72 -3.12
CA TYR A 103 -5.34 -16.66 -3.99
C TYR A 103 -5.32 -15.28 -3.32
N ALA A 104 -5.84 -15.16 -2.10
CA ALA A 104 -5.81 -13.89 -1.34
C ALA A 104 -4.38 -13.33 -1.19
N ALA A 105 -3.40 -14.20 -0.91
CA ALA A 105 -2.00 -13.81 -0.81
C ALA A 105 -1.38 -13.41 -2.16
N HIS A 106 -1.83 -14.01 -3.26
CA HIS A 106 -1.41 -13.63 -4.60
C HIS A 106 -1.92 -12.22 -4.94
N VAL A 107 -3.21 -11.96 -4.74
CA VAL A 107 -3.81 -10.66 -5.10
C VAL A 107 -3.34 -9.50 -4.23
N ALA A 108 -2.88 -9.76 -3.00
CA ALA A 108 -2.32 -8.72 -2.13
C ALA A 108 -0.89 -8.30 -2.49
N ARG A 109 -0.18 -9.08 -3.32
CA ARG A 109 1.14 -8.72 -3.82
C ARG A 109 1.00 -7.91 -5.10
N PRO A 110 1.99 -7.05 -5.45
CA PRO A 110 2.02 -6.42 -6.76
C PRO A 110 1.97 -7.49 -7.86
N HIS A 111 0.91 -7.47 -8.67
CA HIS A 111 0.74 -8.34 -9.82
C HIS A 111 0.04 -7.55 -10.93
N ARG A 112 0.07 -8.09 -12.15
CA ARG A 112 -0.68 -7.52 -13.26
C ARG A 112 -2.14 -7.94 -13.08
N HIS A 113 -3.03 -6.98 -13.22
CA HIS A 113 -4.46 -7.26 -13.31
C HIS A 113 -4.87 -7.32 -14.78
N HIS A 114 -5.85 -8.16 -15.09
CA HIS A 114 -6.55 -8.05 -16.36
C HIS A 114 -7.22 -6.66 -16.46
N PRO A 115 -6.83 -5.80 -17.43
CA PRO A 115 -7.22 -4.38 -17.42
C PRO A 115 -8.73 -4.15 -17.45
N GLU A 116 -9.45 -4.93 -18.27
CA GLU A 116 -10.89 -4.76 -18.44
C GLU A 116 -11.65 -5.19 -17.19
N SER A 117 -11.36 -6.37 -16.65
CA SER A 117 -12.08 -6.91 -15.49
C SER A 117 -11.83 -6.06 -14.25
N PHE A 118 -10.56 -5.71 -13.99
CA PHE A 118 -10.24 -4.81 -12.87
C PHE A 118 -10.84 -3.41 -13.07
N GLY A 119 -10.85 -2.90 -14.31
CA GLY A 119 -11.52 -1.65 -14.66
C GLY A 119 -13.02 -1.67 -14.36
N ARG A 120 -13.72 -2.78 -14.66
CA ARG A 120 -15.15 -2.97 -14.30
C ARG A 120 -15.35 -2.95 -12.79
N LEU A 121 -14.56 -3.73 -12.05
CA LEU A 121 -14.65 -3.79 -10.59
C LEU A 121 -14.45 -2.41 -9.95
N ARG A 122 -13.36 -1.75 -10.32
CA ARG A 122 -13.03 -0.39 -9.88
C ARG A 122 -14.14 0.60 -10.25
N GLY A 123 -14.62 0.55 -11.49
CA GLY A 123 -15.66 1.45 -11.98
C GLY A 123 -16.96 1.36 -11.19
N ARG A 124 -17.41 0.14 -10.86
CA ARG A 124 -18.64 -0.07 -10.08
C ARG A 124 -18.47 0.32 -8.61
N ALA A 125 -17.33 0.03 -8.00
CA ALA A 125 -17.05 0.47 -6.63
C ALA A 125 -16.97 2.00 -6.53
N ILE A 126 -16.32 2.67 -7.49
CA ILE A 126 -16.31 4.14 -7.59
C ILE A 126 -17.73 4.68 -7.78
N ALA A 127 -18.55 4.05 -8.63
CA ALA A 127 -19.95 4.44 -8.81
C ALA A 127 -20.73 4.32 -7.49
N ALA A 128 -20.48 3.29 -6.68
CA ALA A 128 -21.07 3.15 -5.35
C ALA A 128 -20.66 4.31 -4.42
N PHE A 129 -19.36 4.62 -4.32
CA PHE A 129 -18.91 5.75 -3.49
C PHE A 129 -19.53 7.08 -3.94
N ARG A 130 -19.63 7.31 -5.25
CA ARG A 130 -20.28 8.53 -5.79
C ARG A 130 -21.78 8.56 -5.53
N ALA A 131 -22.47 7.42 -5.59
CA ALA A 131 -23.87 7.31 -5.20
C ALA A 131 -24.07 7.66 -3.71
N GLY A 132 -23.07 7.36 -2.88
CA GLY A 132 -23.01 7.74 -1.47
C GLY A 132 -22.70 9.21 -1.19
N GLY A 133 -22.42 10.02 -2.22
CA GLY A 133 -22.14 11.46 -2.08
C GLY A 133 -20.69 11.86 -2.28
N ALA A 134 -19.76 10.91 -2.44
CA ALA A 134 -18.36 11.22 -2.70
C ALA A 134 -18.18 11.93 -4.06
N ASP A 135 -17.29 12.92 -4.10
CA ASP A 135 -16.85 13.48 -5.38
C ASP A 135 -15.92 12.52 -6.13
N ALA A 136 -15.46 12.93 -7.33
CA ALA A 136 -14.63 12.08 -8.17
C ALA A 136 -13.27 11.74 -7.54
N GLN A 137 -12.66 12.67 -6.81
CA GLN A 137 -11.37 12.45 -6.16
C GLN A 137 -11.55 11.57 -4.92
N GLN A 138 -12.52 11.91 -4.08
CA GLN A 138 -12.82 11.16 -2.87
C GLN A 138 -13.21 9.71 -3.19
N ALA A 139 -13.97 9.47 -4.27
CA ALA A 139 -14.35 8.12 -4.67
C ALA A 139 -13.13 7.27 -5.10
N GLU A 140 -12.11 7.88 -5.70
CA GLU A 140 -10.86 7.20 -6.09
C GLU A 140 -9.98 6.86 -4.88
N GLU A 141 -9.88 7.81 -3.95
CA GLU A 141 -9.19 7.62 -2.67
C GLU A 141 -9.89 6.53 -1.84
N ASN A 142 -11.22 6.59 -1.75
CA ASN A 142 -12.04 5.60 -1.06
C ASN A 142 -11.90 4.22 -1.69
N TRP A 143 -11.91 4.11 -3.02
CA TRP A 143 -11.65 2.85 -3.73
C TRP A 143 -10.28 2.28 -3.36
N THR A 144 -9.25 3.12 -3.34
CA THR A 144 -7.88 2.71 -3.03
C THR A 144 -7.79 2.14 -1.61
N VAL A 145 -8.35 2.85 -0.62
CA VAL A 145 -8.37 2.42 0.79
C VAL A 145 -9.23 1.17 0.98
N PHE A 146 -10.42 1.14 0.39
CA PHE A 146 -11.34 0.00 0.47
C PHE A 146 -10.74 -1.26 -0.16
N GLY A 147 -10.29 -1.17 -1.42
CA GLY A 147 -9.76 -2.30 -2.18
C GLY A 147 -8.49 -2.87 -1.54
N LEU A 148 -7.53 -2.00 -1.18
CA LEU A 148 -6.31 -2.44 -0.49
C LEU A 148 -6.62 -3.00 0.89
N GLY A 149 -7.51 -2.36 1.65
CA GLY A 149 -7.89 -2.79 2.99
C GLY A 149 -8.46 -4.20 2.99
N VAL A 150 -9.50 -4.44 2.18
CA VAL A 150 -10.14 -5.76 2.04
C VAL A 150 -9.13 -6.82 1.62
N VAL A 151 -8.37 -6.58 0.55
CA VAL A 151 -7.41 -7.57 0.03
C VAL A 151 -6.29 -7.88 1.03
N ARG A 152 -5.76 -6.87 1.73
CA ARG A 152 -4.72 -7.08 2.75
C ARG A 152 -5.23 -7.86 3.95
N TRP A 153 -6.47 -7.58 4.40
CA TRP A 153 -7.09 -8.35 5.47
C TRP A 153 -7.22 -9.82 5.07
N LEU A 154 -7.71 -10.09 3.86
CA LEU A 154 -7.88 -11.46 3.35
C LEU A 154 -6.56 -12.22 3.24
N ALA A 155 -5.50 -11.56 2.77
CA ALA A 155 -4.17 -12.15 2.73
C ALA A 155 -3.61 -12.48 4.12
N ALA A 156 -3.90 -11.65 5.13
CA ALA A 156 -3.51 -11.92 6.52
C ALA A 156 -4.31 -13.11 7.11
N ALA A 157 -5.62 -13.15 6.88
CA ALA A 157 -6.50 -14.21 7.37
C ALA A 157 -6.17 -15.60 6.81
N GLY A 158 -5.61 -15.68 5.59
CA GLY A 158 -5.13 -16.93 5.02
C GLY A 158 -3.92 -17.54 5.75
N ASN A 159 -3.22 -16.78 6.60
CA ASN A 159 -1.97 -17.20 7.27
C ASN A 159 -2.08 -17.36 8.80
N ALA A 160 -3.14 -16.85 9.44
CA ALA A 160 -3.35 -16.86 10.89
C ALA A 160 -4.86 -16.71 11.23
N PRO A 161 -5.33 -17.09 12.43
CA PRO A 161 -6.72 -16.85 12.82
C PRO A 161 -7.04 -15.35 12.71
N GLY A 162 -8.01 -15.02 11.86
CA GLY A 162 -8.39 -13.65 11.46
C GLY A 162 -9.03 -12.85 12.58
N GLU A 163 -8.20 -12.36 13.50
CA GLU A 163 -8.56 -11.32 14.46
C GLU A 163 -8.11 -9.94 13.93
N PRO A 164 -9.00 -8.93 13.92
CA PRO A 164 -10.42 -8.97 14.27
C PRO A 164 -11.28 -9.66 13.18
N PRO A 165 -12.48 -10.18 13.54
CA PRO A 165 -13.41 -10.78 12.56
C PRO A 165 -13.70 -9.85 11.39
N PHE A 166 -13.79 -10.41 10.17
CA PHE A 166 -13.95 -9.63 8.95
C PHE A 166 -15.07 -8.60 9.02
N GLY A 167 -16.25 -8.99 9.52
CA GLY A 167 -17.39 -8.07 9.65
C GLY A 167 -17.09 -6.84 10.51
N ARG A 168 -16.33 -6.98 11.61
CA ARG A 168 -15.94 -5.83 12.43
C ARG A 168 -14.88 -4.97 11.76
N TYR A 169 -13.94 -5.59 11.08
CA TYR A 169 -12.95 -4.89 10.27
C TYR A 169 -13.63 -4.05 9.18
N LEU A 170 -14.52 -4.68 8.42
CA LEU A 170 -15.25 -4.07 7.32
C LEU A 170 -16.16 -2.92 7.79
N ASP A 171 -16.91 -3.11 8.87
CA ASP A 171 -17.73 -2.05 9.47
C ASP A 171 -16.88 -0.84 9.89
N THR A 172 -15.71 -1.07 10.47
CA THR A 172 -14.77 -0.01 10.84
C THR A 172 -14.21 0.70 9.61
N LEU A 173 -13.82 -0.05 8.58
CA LEU A 173 -13.31 0.48 7.31
C LEU A 173 -14.36 1.36 6.64
N LEU A 174 -15.58 0.86 6.47
CA LEU A 174 -16.65 1.59 5.81
C LEU A 174 -17.09 2.83 6.60
N ARG A 175 -17.16 2.76 7.94
CA ARG A 175 -17.39 3.96 8.78
C ARG A 175 -16.28 4.99 8.62
N GLY A 176 -15.02 4.56 8.58
CA GLY A 176 -13.89 5.46 8.34
C GLY A 176 -14.02 6.21 7.02
N LEU A 177 -14.45 5.51 5.96
CA LEU A 177 -14.68 6.09 4.63
C LEU A 177 -15.92 7.02 4.58
N LEU A 178 -16.98 6.70 5.33
CA LEU A 178 -18.19 7.52 5.49
C LEU A 178 -17.93 8.83 6.23
N HIS A 179 -17.06 8.80 7.23
CA HIS A 179 -16.74 9.98 8.04
C HIS A 179 -15.80 10.98 7.34
N GLN A 180 -15.35 10.69 6.11
CA GLN A 180 -14.61 11.64 5.29
C GLN A 180 -15.49 12.81 4.81
N ASP A 181 -16.83 12.70 4.89
CA ASP A 181 -17.82 13.74 4.52
C ASP A 181 -17.83 15.00 5.43
N GLY A 182 -16.74 15.26 6.16
CA GLY A 182 -16.63 16.45 7.02
C GLY A 182 -15.20 16.94 7.32
N ASP A 183 -14.16 16.33 6.76
CA ASP A 183 -12.77 16.66 7.11
C ASP A 183 -11.95 17.32 5.99
N GLN A 184 -12.56 18.31 5.31
CA GLN A 184 -11.90 19.61 5.36
C GLN A 184 -12.03 20.12 6.79
N ARG A 185 -11.12 19.76 7.71
CA ARG A 185 -11.20 20.18 9.12
C ARG A 185 -11.54 21.66 9.24
N PRO A 186 -12.71 22.04 9.79
CA PRO A 186 -12.97 23.39 10.22
C PRO A 186 -12.41 23.57 11.63
N TYR A 187 -11.08 23.62 11.77
CA TYR A 187 -10.46 24.14 13.01
C TYR A 187 -10.33 25.67 13.00
N ARG A 188 -10.89 26.37 12.00
CA ARG A 188 -10.54 27.78 11.75
C ARG A 188 -11.49 28.85 12.32
N GLN A 189 -12.52 28.54 13.12
CA GLN A 189 -13.42 29.61 13.63
C GLN A 189 -13.89 29.53 15.10
N ALA A 190 -13.61 28.48 15.88
CA ALA A 190 -14.08 28.42 17.28
C ALA A 190 -13.03 28.84 18.35
N GLU A 191 -11.75 28.98 17.99
CA GLU A 191 -10.67 29.33 18.93
C GLU A 191 -10.15 30.78 18.79
N ALA A 192 -10.97 31.68 18.23
CA ALA A 192 -10.67 33.11 18.31
C ALA A 192 -10.70 33.64 19.76
N THR A 193 -11.12 32.82 20.74
CA THR A 193 -11.03 33.12 22.16
C THR A 193 -10.62 31.87 22.95
N ALA A 194 -9.30 31.64 23.00
CA ALA A 194 -8.54 30.78 23.93
C ALA A 194 -8.30 29.28 23.60
N SER A 195 -7.00 28.96 23.46
CA SER A 195 -6.29 27.73 23.92
C SER A 195 -6.04 26.52 22.98
N ALA A 196 -4.73 26.29 22.71
CA ALA A 196 -3.98 25.02 22.55
C ALA A 196 -3.89 24.32 21.16
N ALA A 197 -2.71 24.43 20.54
CA ALA A 197 -2.29 23.81 19.27
C ALA A 197 -2.34 22.27 19.24
N ALA A 198 -2.85 21.71 18.13
CA ALA A 198 -2.83 20.28 17.80
C ALA A 198 -1.40 19.71 17.64
N PRO A 199 -1.17 18.40 17.89
CA PRO A 199 0.17 17.80 17.90
C PRO A 199 0.72 17.61 16.47
N ARG A 200 1.97 18.05 16.26
CA ARG A 200 2.80 17.75 15.08
C ARG A 200 3.37 16.35 15.31
N SER A 201 3.00 15.29 14.59
CA SER A 201 3.67 13.98 14.68
C SER A 201 3.58 13.24 13.34
N VAL A 202 4.66 12.59 12.90
CA VAL A 202 4.69 11.77 11.67
C VAL A 202 4.30 10.30 11.91
N GLY A 203 4.33 9.84 13.18
CA GLY A 203 3.92 8.50 13.60
C GLY A 203 5.04 7.45 13.56
N ASP A 204 4.84 6.39 14.35
CA ASP A 204 5.87 5.37 14.64
C ASP A 204 6.38 4.62 13.39
N GLU A 205 5.54 4.42 12.36
CA GLU A 205 5.94 3.75 11.11
C GLU A 205 7.00 4.56 10.35
N HIS A 206 6.78 5.87 10.22
CA HIS A 206 7.71 6.78 9.55
C HIS A 206 8.98 6.96 10.37
N LEU A 207 8.87 7.10 11.70
CA LEU A 207 10.03 7.19 12.60
C LEU A 207 10.91 5.93 12.50
N LEU A 208 10.30 4.74 12.45
CA LEU A 208 11.04 3.48 12.32
C LEU A 208 11.68 3.33 10.93
N ALA A 209 11.03 3.79 9.86
CA ALA A 209 11.61 3.80 8.53
C ALA A 209 12.84 4.72 8.44
N LEU A 210 12.75 5.94 8.98
CA LEU A 210 13.87 6.88 9.07
C LEU A 210 15.01 6.28 9.89
N THR A 211 14.71 5.67 11.04
CA THR A 211 15.72 5.01 11.88
C THR A 211 16.47 3.93 11.12
N ARG A 212 15.77 3.03 10.41
CA ARG A 212 16.41 1.97 9.61
C ARG A 212 17.34 2.53 8.53
N ASN A 213 16.92 3.61 7.87
CA ASN A 213 17.71 4.23 6.81
C ASN A 213 18.93 4.95 7.38
N LEU A 214 18.81 5.67 8.51
CA LEU A 214 19.93 6.30 9.22
C LEU A 214 20.96 5.28 9.73
N THR A 215 20.53 4.06 10.08
CA THR A 215 21.44 2.98 10.52
C THR A 215 21.89 2.06 9.38
N SER A 216 21.60 2.41 8.13
CA SER A 216 21.98 1.59 6.97
C SER A 216 23.49 1.60 6.75
N GLU A 217 24.06 0.52 6.22
CA GLU A 217 25.47 0.49 5.78
C GLU A 217 25.71 1.40 4.57
N SER A 218 24.67 1.70 3.79
CA SER A 218 24.75 2.55 2.61
C SER A 218 24.72 4.04 2.99
N ALA A 219 25.83 4.75 2.76
CA ALA A 219 25.90 6.22 2.94
C ALA A 219 24.79 6.96 2.17
N LYS A 220 24.49 6.52 0.94
CA LYS A 220 23.40 7.09 0.13
C LYS A 220 22.01 6.89 0.73
N ALA A 221 21.79 5.82 1.50
CA ALA A 221 20.53 5.60 2.19
C ALA A 221 20.40 6.51 3.42
N ARG A 222 21.51 6.73 4.14
CA ARG A 222 21.58 7.67 5.25
C ARG A 222 21.38 9.12 4.80
N GLU A 223 22.04 9.53 3.71
CA GLU A 223 21.87 10.85 3.07
C GLU A 223 20.40 11.13 2.74
N ARG A 224 19.71 10.20 2.05
CA ARG A 224 18.27 10.34 1.74
C ARG A 224 17.38 10.41 2.98
N ALA A 225 17.77 9.74 4.07
CA ALA A 225 17.04 9.84 5.32
C ALA A 225 17.18 11.25 5.90
N CYS A 226 18.37 11.86 5.82
CA CYS A 226 18.61 13.23 6.23
C CYS A 226 17.79 14.23 5.39
N GLU A 227 17.74 14.06 4.06
CA GLU A 227 16.87 14.86 3.19
C GLU A 227 15.39 14.77 3.62
N THR A 228 14.91 13.55 3.88
CA THR A 228 13.53 13.32 4.32
C THR A 228 13.26 13.97 5.68
N ILE A 229 14.24 13.99 6.58
CA ILE A 229 14.13 14.66 7.88
C ILE A 229 14.04 16.18 7.70
N CYS A 230 14.86 16.78 6.83
CA CYS A 230 14.77 18.21 6.53
C CYS A 230 13.41 18.59 5.94
N ASP A 231 12.90 17.80 4.99
CA ASP A 231 11.59 18.04 4.36
C ASP A 231 10.44 18.00 5.37
N TRP A 232 10.56 17.15 6.39
CA TRP A 232 9.52 16.93 7.40
C TRP A 232 9.81 17.61 8.74
N VAL A 233 10.81 18.48 8.83
CA VAL A 233 11.31 19.06 10.10
C VAL A 233 10.19 19.69 10.95
N ARG A 234 9.17 20.26 10.32
CA ARG A 234 8.02 20.92 11.00
C ARG A 234 6.88 19.97 11.36
N SER A 235 6.96 18.71 10.96
CA SER A 235 5.92 17.69 11.12
C SER A 235 6.18 16.79 12.31
N PHE A 236 7.39 16.78 12.86
CA PHE A 236 7.77 15.94 14.00
C PHE A 236 7.25 16.47 15.35
N ASP A 237 6.89 15.56 16.25
CA ASP A 237 6.67 15.91 17.67
C ASP A 237 8.01 16.02 18.41
N ARG A 238 7.94 16.49 19.67
CA ARG A 238 9.11 16.57 20.54
C ARG A 238 9.83 15.23 20.69
N ARG A 239 9.11 14.11 20.80
CA ARG A 239 9.71 12.78 21.02
C ARG A 239 10.45 12.32 19.76
N GLU A 240 9.85 12.52 18.60
CA GLU A 240 10.39 12.19 17.28
C GLU A 240 11.65 13.01 16.99
N VAL A 241 11.62 14.34 17.21
CA VAL A 241 12.80 15.21 17.04
C VAL A 241 13.96 14.74 17.91
N ARG A 242 13.71 14.52 19.21
CA ARG A 242 14.77 14.11 20.15
C ARG A 242 15.36 12.74 19.82
N THR A 243 14.52 11.81 19.35
CA THR A 243 14.96 10.48 18.90
C THR A 243 15.85 10.59 17.66
N LEU A 244 15.41 11.34 16.66
CA LEU A 244 16.17 11.53 15.41
C LEU A 244 17.47 12.30 15.67
N ALA A 245 17.46 13.32 16.53
CA ALA A 245 18.65 14.08 16.91
C ALA A 245 19.71 13.17 17.57
N SER A 246 19.29 12.29 18.48
CA SER A 246 20.18 11.33 19.14
C SER A 246 20.83 10.33 18.16
N LEU A 247 20.04 9.87 17.18
CA LEU A 247 20.51 8.96 16.14
C LEU A 247 21.46 9.67 15.17
N LEU A 248 21.11 10.86 14.69
CA LEU A 248 21.93 11.68 13.80
C LEU A 248 23.27 12.04 14.44
N ALA A 249 23.27 12.49 15.70
CA ALA A 249 24.50 12.81 16.41
C ALA A 249 25.42 11.59 16.58
N SER A 250 24.83 10.40 16.76
CA SER A 250 25.59 9.15 16.84
C SER A 250 26.10 8.68 15.48
N ALA A 251 25.32 8.86 14.42
CA ALA A 251 25.69 8.55 13.04
C ALA A 251 26.84 9.44 12.57
N ALA A 252 26.75 10.75 12.79
CA ALA A 252 27.77 11.73 12.43
C ALA A 252 29.15 11.42 13.03
N VAL A 253 29.19 10.93 14.28
CA VAL A 253 30.45 10.54 14.94
C VAL A 253 31.09 9.30 14.30
N LEU A 254 30.28 8.42 13.72
CA LEU A 254 30.73 7.16 13.11
C LEU A 254 30.88 7.25 11.59
N GLU A 255 30.47 8.37 10.99
CA GLU A 255 30.41 8.55 9.55
C GLU A 255 31.81 8.65 8.93
N GLN A 256 31.99 7.96 7.80
CA GLN A 256 33.22 7.91 7.03
C GLN A 256 33.06 8.61 5.67
N ASP A 257 31.82 8.78 5.20
CA ASP A 257 31.50 9.50 3.97
C ASP A 257 31.24 10.98 4.26
N ALA A 258 32.08 11.85 3.69
CA ALA A 258 32.02 13.28 3.96
C ALA A 258 30.74 13.97 3.46
N THR A 259 30.09 13.44 2.41
CA THR A 259 28.84 14.01 1.88
C THR A 259 27.65 13.62 2.76
N CYS A 260 27.67 12.39 3.26
CA CYS A 260 26.69 11.94 4.23
C CYS A 260 26.85 12.71 5.56
N LEU A 261 28.08 12.92 6.03
CA LEU A 261 28.36 13.69 7.25
C LEU A 261 27.82 15.12 7.18
N GLU A 262 27.99 15.81 6.04
CA GLU A 262 27.37 17.13 5.80
C GLU A 262 25.85 17.06 5.95
N SER A 263 25.22 16.07 5.32
CA SER A 263 23.77 15.89 5.35
C SER A 263 23.26 15.62 6.78
N GLU A 264 23.99 14.82 7.56
CA GLU A 264 23.66 14.51 8.95
C GLU A 264 23.77 15.74 9.86
N LEU A 265 24.85 16.53 9.71
CA LEU A 265 25.05 17.78 10.47
C LEU A 265 24.00 18.83 10.09
N ASN A 266 23.68 18.97 8.80
CA ASN A 266 22.65 19.90 8.33
C ASN A 266 21.26 19.52 8.85
N ALA A 267 20.87 18.24 8.76
CA ALA A 267 19.59 17.76 9.28
C ALA A 267 19.48 17.97 10.80
N LEU A 268 20.58 17.80 11.52
CA LEU A 268 20.62 18.06 12.96
C LEU A 268 20.47 19.55 13.30
N GLY A 269 21.06 20.44 12.49
CA GLY A 269 20.86 21.89 12.59
C GLY A 269 19.41 22.30 12.34
N GLU A 270 18.75 21.75 11.30
CA GLU A 270 17.33 22.02 11.05
C GLU A 270 16.43 21.51 12.20
N LEU A 271 16.74 20.34 12.77
CA LEU A 271 16.04 19.83 13.94
C LEU A 271 16.24 20.73 15.16
N SER A 272 17.41 21.35 15.36
CA SER A 272 17.66 22.22 16.52
C SER A 272 16.76 23.46 16.50
N VAL A 273 16.52 24.03 15.31
CA VAL A 273 15.63 25.19 15.10
C VAL A 273 14.18 24.93 15.54
N THR A 274 13.76 23.66 15.67
CA THR A 274 12.43 23.31 16.19
C THR A 274 12.25 23.66 17.67
N GLY A 275 13.36 23.84 18.42
CA GLY A 275 13.35 24.11 19.85
C GLY A 275 13.04 22.89 20.73
N PHE A 276 13.04 21.68 20.14
CA PHE A 276 12.77 20.43 20.86
C PHE A 276 14.02 19.62 21.20
N VAL A 277 15.15 19.92 20.56
CA VAL A 277 16.45 19.28 20.82
C VAL A 277 17.01 19.79 22.15
N GLU A 278 17.53 18.88 22.97
CA GLU A 278 18.24 19.20 24.21
C GLU A 278 19.73 18.82 24.07
N ALA A 279 20.59 19.43 24.90
CA ALA A 279 22.03 19.18 24.87
C ALA A 279 22.41 17.70 25.08
N GLU A 280 21.59 16.94 25.81
CA GLU A 280 21.80 15.49 26.01
C GLU A 280 21.59 14.67 24.73
N ASP A 281 20.71 15.12 23.84
CA ASP A 281 20.38 14.40 22.61
C ASP A 281 21.57 14.45 21.62
N ILE A 282 22.33 15.56 21.60
CA ILE A 282 23.47 15.74 20.69
C ILE A 282 24.83 15.62 21.36
N ALA A 283 24.90 15.19 22.63
CA ALA A 283 26.13 15.04 23.41
C ALA A 283 27.21 14.19 22.72
N ALA A 284 26.81 13.27 21.85
CA ALA A 284 27.72 12.45 21.06
C ALA A 284 28.67 13.28 20.19
N LEU A 285 28.22 14.43 19.65
CA LEU A 285 29.02 15.30 18.77
C LEU A 285 30.31 15.81 19.39
N ARG A 286 30.40 15.89 20.72
CA ARG A 286 31.66 16.24 21.41
C ARG A 286 32.82 15.29 21.10
N ARG A 287 32.52 14.10 20.59
CA ARG A 287 33.50 13.09 20.17
C ARG A 287 33.91 13.23 18.71
N LEU A 288 33.21 14.04 17.91
CA LEU A 288 33.52 14.26 16.50
C LEU A 288 34.71 15.23 16.41
N PRO A 289 35.89 14.78 15.92
CA PRO A 289 37.05 15.65 15.79
C PRO A 289 36.77 16.75 14.76
N ARG A 290 37.05 18.01 15.11
CA ARG A 290 36.80 19.14 14.20
C ARG A 290 37.60 19.00 12.89
N GLU A 291 38.79 18.42 12.96
CA GLU A 291 39.66 18.15 11.82
C GLU A 291 39.16 17.05 10.88
N SER A 292 38.19 16.22 11.29
CA SER A 292 37.59 15.20 10.41
C SER A 292 36.41 15.73 9.60
N VAL A 293 35.97 16.97 9.85
CA VAL A 293 34.88 17.63 9.11
C VAL A 293 35.48 18.50 8.00
N ARG A 294 34.85 18.50 6.82
CA ARG A 294 35.32 19.36 5.72
C ARG A 294 35.13 20.83 6.09
N VAL A 295 36.03 21.68 5.62
CA VAL A 295 36.03 23.12 5.92
C VAL A 295 34.67 23.80 5.66
N ALA A 296 33.94 23.36 4.62
CA ALA A 296 32.63 23.90 4.28
C ALA A 296 31.53 23.52 5.31
N ASP A 297 31.69 22.40 6.00
CA ASP A 297 30.66 21.83 6.88
C ASP A 297 30.96 22.09 8.36
N VAL A 298 32.16 22.61 8.67
CA VAL A 298 32.58 23.00 10.03
C VAL A 298 31.63 24.04 10.61
N GLU A 299 31.04 24.92 9.79
CA GLU A 299 30.06 25.91 10.26
C GLU A 299 28.81 25.25 10.88
N HIS A 300 28.34 24.12 10.32
CA HIS A 300 27.22 23.38 10.88
C HIS A 300 27.56 22.75 12.24
N LEU A 301 28.78 22.19 12.37
CA LEU A 301 29.25 21.64 13.64
C LEU A 301 29.46 22.73 14.68
N ASP A 302 30.16 23.82 14.33
CA ASP A 302 30.46 24.93 15.24
C ASP A 302 29.14 25.56 15.73
N TYR A 303 28.13 25.76 14.86
CA TYR A 303 26.78 26.20 15.25
C TYR A 303 26.14 25.31 16.32
N LEU A 304 26.13 23.99 16.10
CA LEU A 304 25.53 23.03 17.04
C LEU A 304 26.30 22.95 18.37
N ILE A 305 27.62 23.10 18.35
CA ILE A 305 28.43 23.12 19.57
C ILE A 305 28.17 24.41 20.36
N GLU A 306 28.15 25.57 19.70
CA GLU A 306 27.88 26.86 20.34
C GLU A 306 26.45 26.99 20.90
N GLU A 307 25.46 26.39 20.22
CA GLU A 307 24.07 26.46 20.64
C GLU A 307 23.80 25.62 21.91
N PHE A 308 24.48 24.49 22.09
CA PHE A 308 24.13 23.50 23.13
C PHE A 308 25.21 23.24 24.20
N PHE A 309 26.46 23.69 24.04
CA PHE A 309 27.57 23.40 24.96
C PHE A 309 28.42 24.63 25.33
#